data_AF-W0SDA3-F1
#
_entry.id   AF-W0SDA3-F1
#
_cell.length_a   1.000
_cell.length_b   1.000
_cell.length_c   1.000
_cell.angle_alpha   90.00
_cell.angle_beta   90.00
_cell.angle_gamma   90.00
#
_symmetry.space_group_name_H-M   'P 1'
#
loop_
_entity.id
_entity.type
_entity.pdbx_description
1 polymer ?
#
loop_
_entity_poly.entity_id
_entity_poly.type
_entity_poly.pdbx_seq_one_letter_code
_entity_poly.pdbx_strand_id
1 'polypeptide(L)'
;MRMHNPPHPGEIIKSLCLEPVGLTVTEAAKGLGVSRKTLSAILNGRSGISPEMAIRLSIAFNTSAESWLSQQVQYDLWHAEQGRKALKVIKLAA
;
A
#
# COMPACT_ATOMS: atom_id res chain seq x y z
N MET A 1 -17.02 5.61 7.22
CA MET A 1 -17.21 4.16 7.51
C MET A 1 -15.89 3.44 7.27
N ARG A 2 -15.46 2.52 8.13
CA ARG A 2 -14.28 1.69 7.87
C ARG A 2 -14.62 0.68 6.76
N MET A 3 -13.74 0.55 5.76
CA MET A 3 -13.92 -0.41 4.68
C MET A 3 -13.80 -1.84 5.25
N HIS A 4 -14.69 -2.73 4.83
CA HIS A 4 -14.61 -4.15 5.17
C HIS A 4 -13.72 -4.85 4.14
N ASN A 5 -12.64 -5.49 4.60
CA ASN A 5 -11.64 -6.16 3.75
C ASN A 5 -11.06 -5.25 2.66
N PRO A 6 -10.41 -4.13 3.04
CA PRO A 6 -9.73 -3.27 2.08
C PRO A 6 -8.65 -4.07 1.31
N PRO A 7 -8.53 -3.87 -0.03
CA PRO A 7 -7.49 -4.51 -0.81
C PRO A 7 -6.10 -3.96 -0.44
N HIS A 8 -5.05 -4.75 -0.68
CA HIS A 8 -3.69 -4.26 -0.47
C HIS A 8 -3.38 -3.13 -1.46
N PRO A 9 -2.81 -1.98 -1.03
CA PRO A 9 -2.54 -0.85 -1.93
C PRO A 9 -1.69 -1.21 -3.15
N GLY A 10 -0.80 -2.20 -3.01
CA GLY A 10 -0.01 -2.73 -4.12
C GLY A 10 -0.83 -3.37 -5.25
N GLU A 11 -1.98 -3.97 -4.94
CA GLU A 11 -2.90 -4.49 -5.97
C GLU A 11 -3.56 -3.34 -6.73
N ILE A 12 -3.87 -2.24 -6.04
CA ILE A 12 -4.40 -1.01 -6.62
C ILE A 12 -3.37 -0.36 -7.54
N ILE A 13 -2.10 -0.29 -7.14
CA ILE A 13 -1.02 0.23 -8.00
C ILE A 13 -0.94 -0.58 -9.30
N LYS A 14 -1.04 -1.91 -9.22
CA LYS A 14 -0.98 -2.76 -10.39
C LYS A 14 -2.13 -2.44 -11.37
N SER A 15 -3.36 -2.42 -10.88
CA SER A 15 -4.56 -2.27 -11.72
C SER A 15 -4.80 -0.84 -12.21
N LEU A 16 -4.48 0.17 -11.40
CA LEU A 16 -4.80 1.56 -11.73
C LEU A 16 -3.61 2.37 -12.24
N CYS A 17 -2.37 1.92 -11.99
CA CYS A 17 -1.17 2.68 -12.39
C CYS A 17 -0.34 1.98 -13.46
N LEU A 18 -0.22 0.64 -13.44
CA LEU A 18 0.64 -0.08 -14.39
C LEU A 18 -0.13 -0.59 -15.61
N GLU A 19 -1.21 -1.34 -15.38
CA GLU A 19 -2.00 -1.97 -16.45
C GLU A 19 -2.57 -0.97 -17.47
N PRO A 20 -3.10 0.22 -17.09
CA PRO A 20 -3.70 1.16 -18.05
C PRO A 20 -2.70 1.76 -19.05
N VAL A 21 -1.42 1.79 -18.68
CA VAL A 21 -0.33 2.35 -19.50
C VAL A 21 0.61 1.25 -20.02
N GLY A 22 0.27 -0.02 -19.81
CA GLY A 22 1.04 -1.17 -20.29
C GLY A 22 2.45 -1.29 -19.70
N LEU A 23 2.70 -0.69 -18.54
CA LEU A 23 4.04 -0.70 -17.93
C LEU A 23 4.37 -2.06 -17.33
N THR A 24 5.53 -2.61 -17.70
CA THR A 24 6.08 -3.77 -17.00
C THR A 24 6.55 -3.39 -15.60
N VAL A 25 6.63 -4.37 -14.69
CA VAL A 25 7.18 -4.16 -13.34
C VAL A 25 8.62 -3.63 -13.39
N THR A 26 9.38 -4.00 -14.41
CA THR A 26 10.77 -3.55 -14.57
C THR A 26 10.82 -2.06 -14.94
N GLU A 27 10.00 -1.61 -15.89
CA GLU A 27 9.93 -0.22 -16.30
C GLU A 27 9.38 0.67 -15.18
N ALA A 28 8.32 0.22 -14.51
CA ALA A 28 7.75 0.92 -13.37
C ALA A 28 8.76 1.05 -12.23
N ALA A 29 9.50 -0.01 -11.89
CA ALA A 29 10.53 0.04 -10.85
C ALA A 29 11.64 1.04 -11.19
N LYS A 30 12.07 1.06 -12.46
CA LYS A 30 13.05 2.03 -12.96
C LYS A 30 12.52 3.47 -12.85
N GLY A 31 11.27 3.71 -13.28
CA GLY A 31 10.64 5.03 -13.19
C GLY A 31 10.45 5.52 -11.75
N LEU A 32 10.17 4.59 -10.83
CA LEU A 32 10.05 4.89 -9.39
C LEU A 32 11.42 4.97 -8.68
N GLY A 33 12.52 4.64 -9.35
CA GLY A 33 13.86 4.66 -8.79
C GLY A 33 14.08 3.64 -7.67
N VAL A 34 13.47 2.46 -7.78
CA VAL A 34 13.56 1.35 -6.80
C VAL A 34 13.95 0.04 -7.48
N SER A 35 14.36 -0.95 -6.69
CA SER A 35 14.63 -2.27 -7.26
C SER A 35 13.34 -2.94 -7.76
N ARG A 36 13.44 -3.72 -8.85
CA ARG A 36 12.33 -4.55 -9.34
C ARG A 36 11.77 -5.47 -8.25
N LYS A 37 12.64 -6.00 -7.37
CA LYS A 37 12.25 -6.84 -6.23
C LYS A 37 11.38 -6.08 -5.23
N THR A 38 11.74 -4.83 -4.91
CA THR A 38 10.98 -3.95 -4.01
C THR A 38 9.58 -3.71 -4.56
N LEU A 39 9.48 -3.25 -5.81
CA LEU A 39 8.18 -3.00 -6.43
C LEU A 39 7.35 -4.29 -6.52
N SER A 40 7.96 -5.40 -6.95
CA SER A 40 7.27 -6.69 -7.04
C SER A 40 6.73 -7.18 -5.69
N ALA A 41 7.46 -6.97 -4.60
CA ALA A 41 6.98 -7.33 -3.26
C ALA A 41 5.73 -6.52 -2.88
N ILE A 42 5.71 -5.22 -3.20
CA ILE A 42 4.56 -4.34 -2.95
C ILE A 42 3.36 -4.77 -3.80
N LEU A 43 3.54 -4.91 -5.12
CA LEU A 43 2.47 -5.27 -6.05
C LEU A 43 1.80 -6.63 -5.74
N ASN A 44 2.51 -7.53 -5.06
CA ASN A 44 2.01 -8.85 -4.65
C ASN A 44 1.58 -8.90 -3.18
N GLY A 45 1.41 -7.76 -2.51
CA GLY A 45 0.93 -7.72 -1.12
C GLY A 45 1.91 -8.25 -0.07
N ARG A 46 3.19 -8.44 -0.42
CA ARG A 46 4.23 -8.97 0.48
C ARG A 46 4.97 -7.87 1.23
N SER A 47 4.76 -6.61 0.88
CA SER A 47 5.35 -5.45 1.53
C SER A 47 4.41 -4.26 1.40
N GLY A 48 4.29 -3.47 2.47
CA GLY A 48 3.46 -2.26 2.46
C GLY A 48 4.11 -1.08 1.73
N ILE A 49 3.33 -0.02 1.53
CA ILE A 49 3.80 1.27 1.01
C ILE A 49 4.41 2.08 2.16
N SER A 50 5.70 2.38 2.08
CA SER A 50 6.37 3.35 2.97
C SER A 50 6.05 4.80 2.56
N PRO A 51 6.26 5.79 3.45
CA PRO A 51 6.11 7.21 3.08
C PRO A 51 6.98 7.62 1.89
N GLU A 52 8.22 7.13 1.81
CA GLU A 52 9.10 7.38 0.67
C GLU A 52 8.53 6.79 -0.63
N MET A 53 8.00 5.56 -0.59
CA MET A 53 7.33 4.96 -1.75
C MET A 53 6.08 5.74 -2.15
N ALA A 54 5.29 6.21 -1.18
CA ALA A 54 4.10 7.01 -1.46
C ALA A 54 4.44 8.32 -2.21
N ILE A 55 5.55 8.98 -1.83
CA ILE A 55 6.07 10.16 -2.54
C ILE A 55 6.57 9.79 -3.95
N ARG A 56 7.26 8.66 -4.11
CA ARG A 56 7.68 8.19 -5.45
C ARG A 56 6.48 7.94 -6.36
N LEU A 57 5.42 7.31 -5.85
CA LEU A 57 4.17 7.07 -6.58
C LEU A 57 3.44 8.38 -6.91
N SER A 58 3.38 9.34 -5.98
CA SER A 58 2.74 10.64 -6.22
C SER A 58 3.39 11.39 -7.37
N ILE A 59 4.72 11.39 -7.43
CA ILE A 59 5.49 12.02 -8.51
C ILE A 59 5.27 11.27 -9.83
N ALA A 60 5.39 9.94 -9.82
CA ALA A 60 5.36 9.14 -11.05
C ALA A 60 3.98 9.07 -11.72
N PHE A 61 2.90 9.08 -10.93
CA PHE A 61 1.53 8.87 -11.41
C PHE A 61 0.60 10.07 -11.21
N ASN A 62 1.15 11.22 -10.77
CA ASN A 62 0.40 12.44 -10.48
C ASN A 62 -0.77 12.19 -9.50
N THR A 63 -0.48 11.47 -8.42
CA THR A 63 -1.44 11.12 -7.34
C THR A 63 -1.05 11.81 -6.02
N SER A 64 -1.77 11.55 -4.91
CA SER A 64 -1.38 12.04 -3.56
C SER A 64 -0.68 10.95 -2.75
N ALA A 65 0.41 11.31 -2.07
CA ALA A 65 1.14 10.42 -1.16
C ALA A 65 0.28 10.06 0.06
N GLU A 66 -0.50 11.01 0.58
CA GLU A 66 -1.46 10.83 1.67
C GLU A 66 -2.54 9.81 1.31
N SER A 67 -3.01 9.81 0.06
CA SER A 67 -3.96 8.82 -0.43
C SER A 67 -3.40 7.39 -0.34
N TRP A 68 -2.16 7.18 -0.77
CA TRP A 68 -1.51 5.87 -0.68
C TRP A 68 -1.30 5.41 0.76
N LEU A 69 -0.85 6.31 1.64
CA LEU A 69 -0.68 6.01 3.05
C LEU A 69 -2.01 5.74 3.75
N SER A 70 -3.08 6.47 3.40
CA SER A 70 -4.42 6.21 3.91
C SER A 70 -4.90 4.81 3.56
N GLN A 71 -4.71 4.38 2.31
CA GLN A 71 -5.04 3.02 1.87
C GLN A 71 -4.21 1.96 2.63
N GLN A 72 -2.91 2.19 2.83
CA GLN A 72 -2.05 1.31 3.60
C GLN A 72 -2.51 1.18 5.05
N VAL A 73 -2.80 2.31 5.71
CA VAL A 73 -3.31 2.33 7.09
C VAL A 73 -4.65 1.61 7.20
N GLN A 74 -5.56 1.80 6.24
CA GLN A 74 -6.83 1.08 6.23
C GLN A 74 -6.64 -0.44 6.11
N TYR A 75 -5.75 -0.87 5.21
CA TYR A 75 -5.36 -2.27 5.04
C TYR A 75 -4.79 -2.88 6.33
N ASP A 76 -3.80 -2.22 6.91
CA ASP A 76 -3.10 -2.70 8.10
C ASP A 76 -4.02 -2.75 9.32
N LEU A 77 -4.84 -1.72 9.52
CA LEU A 77 -5.81 -1.67 10.62
C LEU A 77 -6.86 -2.77 10.49
N TRP A 78 -7.37 -3.04 9.29
CA TRP A 78 -8.37 -4.11 9.11
C TRP A 78 -7.78 -5.49 9.44
N HIS A 79 -6.54 -5.76 9.04
CA HIS A 79 -5.84 -7.01 9.36
C HIS A 79 -5.54 -7.12 10.86
N ALA A 80 -5.06 -6.04 11.49
CA ALA A 80 -4.82 -6.02 12.93
C ALA A 80 -6.10 -6.24 13.74
N GLU A 81 -7.23 -5.70 13.27
CA GLU A 81 -8.54 -5.86 13.89
C GLU A 81 -9.02 -7.32 13.90
N GLN A 82 -8.65 -8.14 12.91
CA GLN A 82 -8.96 -9.58 12.91
C GLN A 82 -8.31 -10.31 14.09
N GLY A 83 -7.11 -9.87 14.48
CA GLY A 83 -6.37 -10.39 15.63
C GLY A 83 -6.73 -9.74 16.97
N ARG A 84 -7.72 -8.82 17.00
CA ARG A 84 -7.99 -7.98 18.18
C ARG A 84 -8.18 -8.75 19.48
N LYS A 85 -8.83 -9.91 19.44
CA LYS A 85 -9.09 -10.75 20.62
C LYS A 85 -7.82 -11.35 21.23
N ALA A 86 -6.74 -11.49 20.46
CA ALA A 86 -5.45 -12.00 20.95
C ALA A 86 -4.60 -10.93 21.64
N LEU A 87 -4.97 -9.64 21.50
CA LEU A 87 -4.23 -8.53 22.08
C LEU A 87 -4.52 -8.45 23.59
N LYS A 88 -3.47 -8.58 24.40
CA LYS A 88 -3.53 -8.44 25.86
C LYS A 88 -3.38 -6.98 26.25
N VAL A 89 -4.50 -6.26 26.30
CA VAL A 89 -4.54 -4.81 26.60
C VAL A 89 -5.44 -4.57 27.81
N ILE A 90 -4.97 -3.75 28.76
CA ILE A 90 -5.79 -3.20 29.85
C ILE A 90 -6.28 -1.80 29.44
N LYS A 91 -7.53 -1.45 29.78
CA LYS A 91 -8.04 -0.08 29.57
C LYS A 91 -7.37 0.86 30.57
N LEU A 92 -6.66 1.87 30.08
CA LEU A 92 -5.92 2.84 30.90
C LEU A 92 -6.76 4.06 31.32
N ALA A 93 -7.80 4.39 30.56
CA ALA A 93 -8.73 5.48 30.84
C ALA A 93 -10.14 5.13 30.31
N ALA A 94 -11.16 5.74 30.92
CA ALA A 94 -12.57 5.59 30.54
C ALA A 94 -12.97 6.60 29.46
#